data_AF-A0A2E9E8U8-F1
#
_entry.id   AF-A0A2E9E8U8-F1
#
_cell.length_a   1.000
_cell.length_b   1.000
_cell.length_c   1.000
_cell.angle_alpha   90.00
_cell.angle_beta   90.00
_cell.angle_gamma   90.00
#
_symmetry.space_group_name_H-M   'P 1'
#
loop_
_entity.id
_entity.type
_entity.pdbx_description
1 polymer ?
#
loop_
_entity_poly.entity_id
_entity_poly.type
_entity_poly.pdbx_seq_one_letter_code
_entity_poly.pdbx_strand_id
1 'polypeptide(L)'
;MKFVDADKNAIQLFFRAEPAWHGILSAKDAIDQKDYTLLHSGPPMTGEKTTTTLNSAAVACVFEGWAKNFSEADELIKSEKITFLPAQDYGVATPLAAVVSPSMQLISMVDQNNSNNRAYSPINGGGHGGAPAPRYGRKTPEALDLLKYLNNDLAPILAKSVKTPIPWFPIIDESLVNGDDAHLRHVYANEKLLNIMDKTLPANFQSSKEREFIKKWPIFNLNFWMAAAKCSLSSASN
;
A
#
# COMPACT_ATOMS: atom_id res chain seq x y z
N MET A 1 17.86 -0.90 -34.79
CA MET A 1 17.70 -2.27 -34.26
C MET A 1 17.98 -2.39 -32.75
N LYS A 2 18.72 -1.46 -32.09
CA LYS A 2 19.02 -1.51 -30.65
C LYS A 2 17.81 -1.51 -29.70
N PHE A 3 16.69 -0.89 -30.07
CA PHE A 3 15.47 -0.86 -29.23
C PHE A 3 14.82 -2.24 -29.08
N VAL A 4 14.89 -3.09 -30.10
CA VAL A 4 14.29 -4.43 -30.07
C VAL A 4 14.94 -5.31 -29.01
N ASP A 5 16.26 -5.20 -28.81
CA ASP A 5 16.98 -5.99 -27.82
C ASP A 5 16.75 -5.47 -26.40
N ALA A 6 16.66 -4.15 -26.23
CA ALA A 6 16.33 -3.53 -24.95
C ALA A 6 14.90 -3.89 -24.50
N ASP A 7 13.91 -3.81 -25.39
CA ASP A 7 12.53 -4.16 -25.11
C ASP A 7 12.38 -5.65 -24.78
N LYS A 8 13.04 -6.53 -25.55
CA LYS A 8 13.08 -7.98 -25.25
C LYS A 8 13.66 -8.27 -23.87
N ASN A 9 14.76 -7.60 -23.52
CA ASN A 9 15.38 -7.78 -22.21
C ASN A 9 14.44 -7.29 -21.08
N ALA A 10 13.84 -6.11 -21.23
CA ALA A 10 12.88 -5.58 -20.25
C ALA A 10 11.68 -6.52 -20.05
N ILE A 11 11.10 -7.02 -21.14
CA ILE A 11 9.99 -7.99 -21.11
C ILE A 11 10.41 -9.30 -20.41
N GLN A 12 11.62 -9.80 -20.70
CA GLN A 12 12.12 -11.01 -20.03
C GLN A 12 12.32 -10.81 -18.53
N LEU A 13 12.85 -9.66 -18.11
CA LEU A 13 12.99 -9.34 -16.69
C LEU A 13 11.62 -9.19 -15.99
N PHE A 14 10.66 -8.53 -16.65
CA PHE A 14 9.28 -8.43 -16.15
C PHE A 14 8.64 -9.81 -15.93
N PHE A 15 8.71 -10.71 -16.90
CA PHE A 15 8.11 -12.05 -16.81
C PHE A 15 8.84 -13.00 -15.85
N ARG A 16 10.11 -12.74 -15.55
CA ARG A 16 10.88 -13.52 -14.56
C ARG A 16 10.69 -13.03 -13.13
N ALA A 17 10.10 -11.86 -12.92
CA ALA A 17 9.86 -11.36 -11.59
C ALA A 17 8.94 -12.31 -10.81
N GLU A 18 9.34 -12.66 -9.59
CA GLU A 18 8.56 -13.51 -8.69
C GLU A 18 8.23 -12.73 -7.42
N PRO A 19 7.28 -11.79 -7.47
CA PRO A 19 6.94 -10.98 -6.31
C PRO A 19 6.31 -11.84 -5.22
N ALA A 20 6.84 -11.69 -4.01
CA ALA A 20 6.38 -12.36 -2.81
C ALA A 20 6.18 -11.37 -1.67
N TRP A 21 5.09 -11.53 -0.94
CA TRP A 21 4.82 -10.74 0.26
C TRP A 21 5.81 -11.13 1.34
N HIS A 22 6.72 -10.21 1.64
CA HIS A 22 7.85 -10.41 2.53
C HIS A 22 7.57 -9.97 3.97
N GLY A 23 6.61 -9.08 4.17
CA GLY A 23 6.24 -8.59 5.49
C GLY A 23 5.65 -7.20 5.46
N ILE A 24 5.74 -6.52 6.59
CA ILE A 24 5.31 -5.14 6.78
C ILE A 24 6.50 -4.33 7.31
N LEU A 25 6.71 -3.14 6.78
CA LEU A 25 7.76 -2.20 7.22
C LEU A 25 7.17 -0.81 7.31
N SER A 26 7.66 0.03 8.23
CA SER A 26 7.33 1.45 8.18
C SER A 26 7.91 2.07 6.90
N ALA A 27 7.30 3.15 6.39
CA ALA A 27 7.84 3.85 5.23
C ALA A 27 9.23 4.42 5.53
N LYS A 28 9.49 4.85 6.76
CA LYS A 28 10.81 5.25 7.23
C LYS A 28 11.84 4.13 7.09
N ASP A 29 11.54 2.92 7.55
CA ASP A 29 12.49 1.80 7.48
C ASP A 29 12.62 1.24 6.06
N ALA A 30 11.54 1.28 5.27
CA ALA A 30 11.50 0.71 3.94
C ALA A 30 12.29 1.53 2.91
N ILE A 31 12.19 2.87 2.97
CA ILE A 31 12.66 3.77 1.91
C ILE A 31 13.35 5.02 2.46
N ASP A 32 13.74 5.02 3.75
CA ASP A 32 14.36 6.18 4.42
C ASP A 32 13.54 7.48 4.27
N GLN A 33 12.20 7.35 4.30
CA GLN A 33 11.31 8.48 4.12
C GLN A 33 11.53 9.51 5.24
N LYS A 34 11.79 10.76 4.85
CA LYS A 34 12.10 11.86 5.78
C LYS A 34 10.83 12.44 6.41
N ASP A 35 10.99 12.98 7.61
CA ASP A 35 9.93 13.75 8.27
C ASP A 35 9.49 14.94 7.41
N TYR A 36 8.24 15.37 7.56
CA TYR A 36 7.61 16.41 6.76
C TYR A 36 7.60 16.14 5.25
N THR A 37 7.77 14.87 4.83
CA THR A 37 7.64 14.42 3.45
C THR A 37 6.47 13.46 3.33
N LEU A 38 5.59 13.70 2.35
CA LEU A 38 4.45 12.84 2.02
C LEU A 38 4.57 12.33 0.59
N LEU A 39 4.45 11.02 0.41
CA LEU A 39 4.37 10.43 -0.93
C LEU A 39 2.92 10.45 -1.42
N HIS A 40 2.72 10.70 -2.71
CA HIS A 40 1.40 10.70 -3.34
C HIS A 40 1.39 9.93 -4.67
N SER A 41 0.19 9.60 -5.15
CA SER A 41 0.04 8.96 -6.46
C SER A 41 0.28 9.95 -7.61
N GLY A 42 0.73 9.45 -8.76
CA GLY A 42 0.88 10.23 -9.98
C GLY A 42 2.22 10.98 -10.11
N PRO A 43 2.41 11.77 -11.19
CA PRO A 43 3.66 12.46 -11.49
C PRO A 43 3.97 13.59 -10.50
N PRO A 44 5.18 14.20 -10.53
CA PRO A 44 5.52 15.37 -9.72
C PRO A 44 4.42 16.43 -9.70
N MET A 45 4.05 16.89 -8.50
CA MET A 45 2.95 17.82 -8.33
C MET A 45 3.41 19.27 -8.61
N THR A 46 3.42 19.66 -9.89
CA THR A 46 3.87 20.99 -10.37
C THR A 46 2.75 22.04 -10.45
N GLY A 47 1.52 21.69 -10.04
CA GLY A 47 0.33 22.54 -10.17
C GLY A 47 -0.59 22.51 -8.95
N GLU A 48 -1.85 22.91 -9.13
CA GLU A 48 -2.84 22.92 -8.05
C GLU A 48 -3.08 21.51 -7.51
N LYS A 49 -2.93 21.35 -6.20
CA LYS A 49 -3.09 20.08 -5.51
C LYS A 49 -4.59 19.78 -5.38
N THR A 50 -5.01 18.56 -5.70
CA THR A 50 -6.44 18.22 -5.56
C THR A 50 -6.87 18.25 -4.10
N THR A 51 -8.08 18.74 -3.83
CA THR A 51 -8.64 18.81 -2.46
C THR A 51 -8.65 17.45 -1.78
N THR A 52 -8.85 16.36 -2.55
CA THR A 52 -8.81 15.00 -2.00
C THR A 52 -7.43 14.64 -1.48
N THR A 53 -6.35 14.89 -2.25
CA THR A 53 -4.97 14.63 -1.81
C THR A 53 -4.58 15.50 -0.62
N LEU A 54 -4.96 16.78 -0.64
CA LEU A 54 -4.74 17.71 0.48
C LEU A 54 -5.42 17.23 1.77
N ASN A 55 -6.65 16.72 1.65
CA ASN A 55 -7.38 16.16 2.78
C ASN A 55 -6.68 14.93 3.36
N SER A 56 -6.21 14.01 2.51
CA SER A 56 -5.45 12.84 2.93
C SER A 56 -4.13 13.24 3.61
N ALA A 57 -3.45 14.26 3.07
CA ALA A 57 -2.25 14.84 3.65
C ALA A 57 -2.48 15.43 5.03
N ALA A 58 -3.59 16.13 5.24
CA ALA A 58 -3.92 16.68 6.55
C ALA A 58 -4.16 15.57 7.59
N VAL A 59 -4.84 14.48 7.20
CA VAL A 59 -5.00 13.31 8.07
C VAL A 59 -3.64 12.69 8.41
N ALA A 60 -2.74 12.55 7.43
CA ALA A 60 -1.39 12.04 7.65
C ALA A 60 -0.57 12.94 8.59
N CYS A 61 -0.65 14.27 8.45
CA CYS A 61 0.06 15.21 9.34
C CYS A 61 -0.39 15.08 10.80
N VAL A 62 -1.69 14.87 11.03
CA VAL A 62 -2.21 14.62 12.39
C VAL A 62 -1.82 13.23 12.89
N PHE A 63 -1.80 12.22 12.01
CA PHE A 63 -1.34 10.87 12.35
C PHE A 63 0.13 10.85 12.79
N GLU A 64 1.01 11.60 12.11
CA GLU A 64 2.43 11.74 12.47
C GLU A 64 2.66 12.64 13.69
N GLY A 65 1.63 13.35 14.16
CA GLY A 65 1.77 14.32 15.25
C GLY A 65 2.46 15.63 14.84
N TRP A 66 2.61 15.91 13.54
CA TRP A 66 3.13 17.18 13.03
C TRP A 66 2.17 18.35 13.24
N ALA A 67 0.88 18.05 13.42
CA ALA A 67 -0.18 18.99 13.74
C ALA A 67 -1.14 18.37 14.77
N LYS A 68 -1.72 19.18 15.66
CA LYS A 68 -2.62 18.70 16.72
C LYS A 68 -4.03 18.40 16.20
N ASN A 69 -4.43 19.03 15.10
CA ASN A 69 -5.75 18.89 14.50
C ASN A 69 -5.70 19.24 12.99
N PHE A 70 -6.82 19.03 12.29
CA PHE A 70 -6.90 19.24 10.85
C PHE A 70 -6.73 20.70 10.42
N SER A 71 -7.09 21.68 11.25
CA SER A 71 -6.90 23.10 10.92
C SER A 71 -5.40 23.45 10.92
N GLU A 72 -4.67 23.02 11.95
CA GLU A 72 -3.22 23.20 12.03
C GLU A 72 -2.49 22.42 10.92
N ALA A 73 -3.00 21.24 10.55
CA ALA A 73 -2.47 20.47 9.43
C ALA A 73 -2.66 21.20 8.08
N ASP A 74 -3.83 21.82 7.86
CA ASP A 74 -4.08 22.62 6.65
C ASP A 74 -3.15 23.85 6.59
N GLU A 75 -2.90 24.51 7.72
CA GLU A 75 -1.94 25.63 7.82
C GLU A 75 -0.51 25.16 7.54
N LEU A 76 -0.10 24.02 8.11
CA LEU A 76 1.22 23.42 7.88
C LEU A 76 1.44 23.11 6.40
N ILE A 77 0.45 22.51 5.74
CA ILE A 77 0.51 22.20 4.30
C ILE A 77 0.56 23.49 3.46
N LYS A 78 -0.28 24.50 3.78
CA LYS A 78 -0.29 25.80 3.10
C LYS A 78 1.02 26.57 3.24
N SER A 79 1.73 26.37 4.36
CA SER A 79 3.04 26.99 4.61
C SER A 79 4.19 26.37 3.81
N GLU A 80 3.92 25.37 2.97
CA GLU A 80 4.90 24.65 2.13
C GLU A 80 6.01 23.94 2.93
N LYS A 81 5.83 23.76 4.24
CA LYS A 81 6.72 22.95 5.07
C LYS A 81 6.60 21.45 4.78
N ILE A 82 5.50 21.01 4.16
CA ILE A 82 5.30 19.63 3.73
C ILE A 82 5.77 19.46 2.29
N THR A 83 6.75 18.59 2.10
CA THR A 83 7.23 18.19 0.77
C THR A 83 6.37 17.06 0.23
N PHE A 84 5.87 17.20 -1.00
CA PHE A 84 5.11 16.16 -1.70
C PHE A 84 5.98 15.53 -2.78
N LEU A 85 6.14 14.21 -2.75
CA LEU A 85 6.96 13.47 -3.73
C LEU A 85 6.15 12.34 -4.39
N PRO A 86 6.43 12.01 -5.66
CA PRO A 86 5.78 10.89 -6.33
C PRO A 86 6.15 9.55 -5.67
N ALA A 87 5.15 8.78 -5.27
CA ALA A 87 5.37 7.50 -4.58
C ALA A 87 6.18 6.50 -5.42
N GLN A 88 5.97 6.49 -6.75
CA GLN A 88 6.61 5.53 -7.65
C GLN A 88 8.13 5.67 -7.74
N ASP A 89 8.66 6.86 -7.44
CA ASP A 89 10.10 7.15 -7.43
C ASP A 89 10.79 6.47 -6.23
N TYR A 90 10.00 6.06 -5.23
CA TYR A 90 10.45 5.38 -4.02
C TYR A 90 10.02 3.90 -4.00
N GLY A 91 9.64 3.33 -5.15
CA GLY A 91 9.16 1.95 -5.19
C GLY A 91 7.78 1.74 -4.54
N VAL A 92 7.04 2.82 -4.24
CA VAL A 92 5.73 2.77 -3.57
C VAL A 92 4.61 2.96 -4.59
N ALA A 93 3.57 2.13 -4.52
CA ALA A 93 2.34 2.29 -5.29
C ALA A 93 1.17 2.65 -4.35
N THR A 94 0.50 3.77 -4.59
CA THR A 94 -0.60 4.27 -3.75
C THR A 94 -1.92 4.34 -4.51
N PRO A 95 -3.06 3.91 -3.92
CA PRO A 95 -4.37 3.98 -4.57
C PRO A 95 -5.03 5.35 -4.41
N LEU A 96 -5.65 5.85 -5.47
CA LEU A 96 -6.47 7.07 -5.45
C LEU A 96 -5.71 8.25 -4.83
N ALA A 97 -6.30 8.95 -3.84
CA ALA A 97 -5.70 10.08 -3.14
C ALA A 97 -4.90 9.67 -1.90
N ALA A 98 -4.58 8.38 -1.73
CA ALA A 98 -3.77 7.95 -0.59
C ALA A 98 -2.42 8.66 -0.61
N VAL A 99 -2.02 9.13 0.57
CA VAL A 99 -0.67 9.62 0.84
C VAL A 99 0.03 8.66 1.80
N VAL A 100 1.35 8.62 1.75
CA VAL A 100 2.18 7.84 2.69
C VAL A 100 3.07 8.78 3.47
N SER A 101 3.02 8.69 4.79
CA SER A 101 3.92 9.39 5.72
C SER A 101 4.90 8.40 6.39
N PRO A 102 6.00 8.87 7.00
CA PRO A 102 7.11 8.01 7.45
C PRO A 102 6.71 6.89 8.43
N SER A 103 5.77 7.14 9.35
CA SER A 103 5.34 6.16 10.35
C SER A 103 4.30 5.17 9.82
N MET A 104 3.75 5.41 8.61
CA MET A 104 2.79 4.48 8.01
C MET A 104 3.47 3.16 7.65
N GLN A 105 2.76 2.08 7.91
CA GLN A 105 3.14 0.71 7.66
C GLN A 105 2.77 0.32 6.22
N LEU A 106 3.73 -0.28 5.54
CA LEU A 106 3.65 -0.65 4.14
C LEU A 106 3.69 -2.17 3.99
N ILE A 107 2.84 -2.69 3.11
CA ILE A 107 2.97 -4.02 2.54
C ILE A 107 4.29 -4.05 1.76
N SER A 108 5.21 -4.93 2.14
CA SER A 108 6.50 -5.09 1.47
C SER A 108 6.46 -6.33 0.57
N MET A 109 6.64 -6.12 -0.73
CA MET A 109 6.90 -7.15 -1.71
C MET A 109 8.39 -7.20 -2.04
N VAL A 110 8.90 -8.40 -2.27
CA VAL A 110 10.27 -8.64 -2.75
C VAL A 110 10.22 -9.57 -3.94
N ASP A 111 11.07 -9.35 -4.94
CA ASP A 111 11.27 -10.31 -6.03
C ASP A 111 12.13 -11.48 -5.52
N GLN A 112 11.62 -12.71 -5.57
CA GLN A 112 12.37 -13.89 -5.12
C GLN A 112 13.62 -14.14 -5.98
N ASN A 113 13.60 -13.70 -7.24
CA ASN A 113 14.75 -13.81 -8.14
C ASN A 113 15.74 -12.64 -7.99
N ASN A 114 15.38 -11.59 -7.25
CA ASN A 114 16.26 -10.46 -6.93
C ASN A 114 15.83 -9.77 -5.62
N SER A 115 16.45 -10.15 -4.51
CA SER A 115 16.12 -9.63 -3.17
C SER A 115 16.32 -8.12 -2.98
N ASN A 116 17.04 -7.47 -3.91
CA ASN A 116 17.23 -6.02 -3.92
C ASN A 116 16.06 -5.28 -4.58
N ASN A 117 15.26 -5.95 -5.40
CA ASN A 117 14.05 -5.39 -5.95
C ASN A 117 12.91 -5.52 -4.94
N ARG A 118 12.52 -4.39 -4.36
CA ARG A 118 11.44 -4.28 -3.38
C ARG A 118 10.44 -3.25 -3.85
N ALA A 119 9.18 -3.54 -3.58
CA ALA A 119 8.10 -2.63 -3.86
C ALA A 119 7.11 -2.61 -2.70
N TYR A 120 6.40 -1.50 -2.56
CA TYR A 120 5.62 -1.22 -1.38
C TYR A 120 4.25 -0.65 -1.73
N SER A 121 3.30 -0.82 -0.82
CA SER A 121 2.02 -0.14 -0.87
C SER A 121 1.49 0.07 0.55
N PRO A 122 0.79 1.17 0.87
CA PRO A 122 0.17 1.32 2.19
C PRO A 122 -0.88 0.23 2.44
N ILE A 123 -1.23 -0.03 3.69
CA ILE A 123 -2.30 -0.96 4.02
C ILE A 123 -3.65 -0.37 3.60
N ASN A 124 -4.47 -1.15 2.90
CA ASN A 124 -5.77 -0.68 2.41
C ASN A 124 -6.80 -0.62 3.54
N GLY A 125 -7.50 0.51 3.66
CA GLY A 125 -8.55 0.70 4.68
C GLY A 125 -9.90 0.03 4.40
N GLY A 126 -10.00 -0.79 3.36
CA GLY A 126 -11.27 -1.33 2.89
C GLY A 126 -12.22 -0.25 2.37
N GLY A 127 -13.51 -0.60 2.27
CA GLY A 127 -14.58 0.34 1.91
C GLY A 127 -14.70 0.68 0.42
N HIS A 128 -15.87 1.19 0.04
CA HIS A 128 -16.15 1.87 -1.23
C HIS A 128 -16.17 3.40 -1.01
N GLY A 129 -16.37 4.22 -2.06
CA GLY A 129 -16.18 5.69 -2.05
C GLY A 129 -16.87 6.53 -0.93
N GLY A 130 -17.77 5.94 -0.14
CA GLY A 130 -18.38 6.54 1.05
C GLY A 130 -17.71 6.20 2.40
N ALA A 131 -16.80 5.23 2.44
CA ALA A 131 -16.11 4.85 3.68
C ALA A 131 -15.20 5.98 4.18
N PRO A 132 -15.00 6.11 5.50
CA PRO A 132 -14.15 7.14 6.10
C PRO A 132 -12.67 6.78 5.89
N ALA A 133 -12.22 6.60 4.65
CA ALA A 133 -10.84 6.27 4.34
C ALA A 133 -10.11 7.49 3.75
N PRO A 134 -8.90 7.81 4.23
CA PRO A 134 -8.12 8.91 3.69
C PRO A 134 -7.88 8.80 2.19
N ARG A 135 -7.76 7.59 1.63
CA ARG A 135 -7.57 7.38 0.17
C ARG A 135 -8.70 7.93 -0.71
N TYR A 136 -9.86 8.21 -0.14
CA TYR A 136 -10.98 8.88 -0.82
C TYR A 136 -11.03 10.40 -0.56
N GLY A 137 -10.01 10.98 0.07
CA GLY A 137 -9.97 12.39 0.46
C GLY A 137 -10.86 12.74 1.64
N ARG A 138 -11.16 11.77 2.51
CA ARG A 138 -11.91 11.99 3.75
C ARG A 138 -11.00 12.57 4.83
N LYS A 139 -11.30 13.79 5.28
CA LYS A 139 -10.63 14.48 6.40
C LYS A 139 -11.60 14.58 7.57
N THR A 140 -11.73 13.49 8.31
CA THR A 140 -12.63 13.39 9.47
C THR A 140 -11.95 12.60 10.60
N PRO A 141 -12.42 12.70 11.85
CA PRO A 141 -11.89 11.90 12.96
C PRO A 141 -11.91 10.40 12.65
N GLU A 142 -12.96 9.89 12.02
CA GLU A 142 -13.08 8.46 11.66
C GLU A 142 -12.02 8.04 10.65
N ALA A 143 -11.61 8.93 9.74
CA ALA A 143 -10.53 8.65 8.80
C ALA A 143 -9.17 8.59 9.47
N LEU A 144 -8.94 9.44 10.47
CA LEU A 144 -7.75 9.37 11.32
C LEU A 144 -7.76 8.09 12.18
N ASP A 145 -8.89 7.72 12.76
CA ASP A 145 -9.02 6.51 13.58
C ASP A 145 -8.81 5.24 12.75
N LEU A 146 -9.36 5.20 11.53
CA LEU A 146 -9.09 4.11 10.60
C LEU A 146 -7.60 4.05 10.26
N LEU A 147 -6.96 5.19 9.95
CA LEU A 147 -5.53 5.22 9.66
C LEU A 147 -4.69 4.72 10.86
N LYS A 148 -5.02 5.14 12.08
CA LYS A 148 -4.37 4.63 13.30
C LYS A 148 -4.57 3.13 13.46
N TYR A 149 -5.79 2.64 13.28
CA TYR A 149 -6.11 1.22 13.39
C TYR A 149 -5.30 0.37 12.41
N LEU A 150 -5.23 0.78 11.14
CA LEU A 150 -4.48 0.05 10.12
C LEU A 150 -2.99 -0.06 10.46
N ASN A 151 -2.40 1.01 10.99
CA ASN A 151 -0.97 1.09 11.25
C ASN A 151 -0.56 0.54 12.63
N ASN A 152 -1.37 0.72 13.66
CA ASN A 152 -1.01 0.37 15.03
C ASN A 152 -1.55 -1.00 15.46
N ASP A 153 -2.75 -1.38 14.97
CA ASP A 153 -3.40 -2.63 15.38
C ASP A 153 -3.27 -3.71 14.30
N LEU A 154 -3.60 -3.38 13.05
CA LEU A 154 -3.68 -4.38 11.97
C LEU A 154 -2.29 -4.74 11.41
N ALA A 155 -1.41 -3.75 11.19
CA ALA A 155 -0.07 -3.97 10.64
C ALA A 155 0.77 -4.99 11.42
N PRO A 156 0.84 -4.97 12.77
CA PRO A 156 1.57 -6.00 13.53
C PRO A 156 1.00 -7.42 13.34
N ILE A 157 -0.30 -7.55 13.10
CA ILE A 157 -0.94 -8.85 12.84
C ILE A 157 -0.58 -9.34 11.45
N LEU A 158 -0.63 -8.48 10.43
CA LEU A 158 -0.17 -8.79 9.08
C LEU A 158 1.30 -9.22 9.08
N ALA A 159 2.16 -8.51 9.80
CA ALA A 159 3.58 -8.86 9.91
C ALA A 159 3.79 -10.27 10.48
N LYS A 160 2.99 -10.67 11.49
CA LYS A 160 3.07 -12.00 12.11
C LYS A 160 2.63 -13.14 11.20
N SER A 161 1.81 -12.85 10.19
CA SER A 161 1.31 -13.81 9.19
C SER A 161 2.38 -14.25 8.20
N VAL A 162 3.49 -13.51 8.08
CA VAL A 162 4.58 -13.85 7.16
C VAL A 162 5.71 -14.55 7.93
N LYS A 163 5.74 -15.88 7.88
CA LYS A 163 6.87 -16.67 8.43
C LYS A 163 8.00 -16.85 7.41
N THR A 164 7.61 -16.98 6.15
CA THR A 164 8.47 -17.00 4.97
C THR A 164 7.76 -16.18 3.89
N PRO A 165 8.49 -15.62 2.90
CA PRO A 165 7.86 -14.83 1.85
C PRO A 165 6.77 -15.62 1.13
N ILE A 166 5.59 -15.02 0.96
CA ILE A 166 4.42 -15.66 0.35
C ILE A 166 4.39 -15.29 -1.14
N PRO A 167 4.62 -16.22 -2.09
CA PRO A 167 4.53 -15.92 -3.52
C PRO A 167 3.16 -15.35 -3.88
N TRP A 168 3.13 -14.19 -4.53
CA TRP A 168 1.88 -13.48 -4.75
C TRP A 168 1.21 -13.82 -6.08
N PHE A 169 2.01 -14.16 -7.10
CA PHE A 169 1.47 -14.56 -8.41
C PHE A 169 0.56 -15.79 -8.38
N PRO A 170 0.85 -16.88 -7.64
CA PRO A 170 -0.10 -17.99 -7.52
C PRO A 170 -1.45 -17.58 -6.93
N ILE A 171 -1.46 -16.60 -6.01
CA ILE A 171 -2.70 -16.06 -5.44
C ILE A 171 -3.47 -15.28 -6.52
N ILE A 172 -2.78 -14.42 -7.29
CA ILE A 172 -3.40 -13.67 -8.40
C ILE A 172 -3.96 -14.62 -9.45
N ASP A 173 -3.15 -15.57 -9.95
CA ASP A 173 -3.53 -16.49 -11.02
C ASP A 173 -4.79 -17.28 -10.69
N GLU A 174 -4.82 -17.92 -9.52
CA GLU A 174 -6.00 -18.67 -9.09
C GLU A 174 -7.20 -17.76 -8.84
N SER A 175 -6.99 -16.52 -8.36
CA SER A 175 -8.09 -15.56 -8.16
C SER A 175 -8.69 -15.11 -9.49
N LEU A 176 -7.87 -14.87 -10.51
CA LEU A 176 -8.32 -14.51 -11.87
C LEU A 176 -9.13 -15.62 -12.52
N VAL A 177 -8.70 -16.88 -12.38
CA VAL A 177 -9.45 -18.07 -12.85
C VAL A 177 -10.85 -18.14 -12.22
N ASN A 178 -10.99 -17.67 -10.97
CA ASN A 178 -12.25 -17.61 -10.25
C ASN A 178 -12.99 -16.26 -10.41
N GLY A 179 -12.57 -15.43 -11.35
CA GLY A 179 -13.29 -14.24 -11.81
C GLY A 179 -12.96 -12.94 -11.08
N ASP A 180 -11.91 -12.90 -10.24
CA ASP A 180 -11.35 -11.62 -9.79
C ASP A 180 -10.72 -10.89 -11.00
N ASP A 181 -10.62 -9.55 -10.94
CA ASP A 181 -10.23 -8.72 -12.10
C ASP A 181 -8.92 -7.95 -11.90
N ALA A 182 -8.25 -8.16 -10.78
CA ALA A 182 -7.04 -7.47 -10.39
C ALA A 182 -7.09 -6.00 -10.06
N HIS A 183 -8.28 -5.44 -9.98
CA HIS A 183 -8.42 -4.01 -9.75
C HIS A 183 -9.56 -3.70 -8.78
N LEU A 184 -10.78 -4.09 -9.10
CA LEU A 184 -11.97 -3.79 -8.30
C LEU A 184 -12.49 -5.01 -7.55
N ARG A 185 -12.44 -6.20 -8.15
CA ARG A 185 -12.93 -7.44 -7.56
C ARG A 185 -11.77 -8.30 -7.06
N HIS A 186 -11.83 -8.64 -5.78
CA HIS A 186 -10.78 -9.36 -5.02
C HIS A 186 -11.35 -10.40 -4.05
N VAL A 187 -12.47 -11.04 -4.40
CA VAL A 187 -13.20 -11.94 -3.48
C VAL A 187 -12.36 -13.17 -3.16
N TYR A 188 -11.85 -13.85 -4.20
CA TYR A 188 -11.07 -15.08 -4.04
C TYR A 188 -9.68 -14.80 -3.50
N ALA A 189 -9.09 -13.67 -3.89
CA ALA A 189 -7.85 -13.16 -3.31
C ALA A 189 -7.95 -13.02 -1.78
N ASN A 190 -9.07 -12.46 -1.32
CA ASN A 190 -9.30 -12.20 0.09
C ASN A 190 -9.52 -13.49 0.88
N GLU A 191 -10.28 -14.44 0.33
CA GLU A 191 -10.43 -15.77 0.93
C GLU A 191 -9.09 -16.48 1.09
N LYS A 192 -8.22 -16.39 0.08
CA LYS A 192 -6.86 -16.95 0.15
C LYS A 192 -6.02 -16.29 1.21
N LEU A 193 -6.00 -14.97 1.27
CA LEU A 193 -5.28 -14.24 2.29
C LEU A 193 -5.74 -14.64 3.69
N LEU A 194 -7.06 -14.68 3.93
CA LEU A 194 -7.63 -15.13 5.20
C LEU A 194 -7.21 -16.56 5.55
N ASN A 195 -7.27 -17.48 4.59
CA ASN A 195 -6.85 -18.88 4.80
C ASN A 195 -5.36 -18.99 5.14
N ILE A 196 -4.49 -18.17 4.54
CA ILE A 196 -3.06 -18.12 4.86
C ILE A 196 -2.86 -17.61 6.29
N MET A 197 -3.57 -16.53 6.66
CA MET A 197 -3.50 -15.94 8.00
C MET A 197 -4.04 -16.90 9.06
N ASP A 198 -5.16 -17.58 8.81
CA ASP A 198 -5.78 -18.54 9.73
C ASP A 198 -4.90 -19.75 10.03
N LYS A 199 -4.09 -20.18 9.05
CA LYS A 199 -3.12 -21.27 9.23
C LYS A 199 -1.86 -20.84 9.98
N THR A 200 -1.52 -19.56 9.94
CA THR A 200 -0.23 -19.05 10.42
C THR A 200 -0.33 -18.35 11.77
N LEU A 201 -1.47 -17.75 12.06
CA LEU A 201 -1.75 -17.04 13.30
C LEU A 201 -2.40 -17.97 14.34
N PRO A 202 -2.35 -17.62 15.65
CA PRO A 202 -3.00 -18.41 16.68
C PRO A 202 -4.52 -18.50 16.50
N ALA A 203 -5.14 -19.54 17.05
CA ALA A 203 -6.56 -19.85 16.85
C ALA A 203 -7.53 -18.71 17.20
N ASN A 204 -7.19 -17.85 18.17
CA ASN A 204 -8.01 -16.70 18.54
C ASN A 204 -8.09 -15.61 17.44
N PHE A 205 -7.21 -15.63 16.44
CA PHE A 205 -7.32 -14.76 15.27
C PHE A 205 -8.63 -15.02 14.49
N GLN A 206 -9.12 -16.26 14.46
CA GLN A 206 -10.33 -16.62 13.71
C GLN A 206 -11.59 -15.88 14.18
N SER A 207 -11.62 -15.49 15.46
CA SER A 207 -12.69 -14.71 16.09
C SER A 207 -12.29 -13.24 16.33
N SER A 208 -11.19 -12.77 15.75
CA SER A 208 -10.67 -11.42 15.98
C SER A 208 -11.39 -10.37 15.14
N LYS A 209 -11.40 -9.11 15.63
CA LYS A 209 -11.96 -7.98 14.89
C LYS A 209 -11.17 -7.69 13.61
N GLU A 210 -9.87 -8.00 13.59
CA GLU A 210 -8.97 -7.80 12.45
C GLU A 210 -9.28 -8.75 11.31
N ARG A 211 -9.52 -10.02 11.62
CA ARG A 211 -9.97 -10.98 10.62
C ARG A 211 -11.33 -10.58 10.04
N GLU A 212 -12.28 -10.19 10.89
CA GLU A 212 -13.58 -9.71 10.44
C GLU A 212 -13.47 -8.44 9.58
N PHE A 213 -12.54 -7.53 9.91
CA PHE A 213 -12.26 -6.35 9.09
C PHE A 213 -11.77 -6.73 7.69
N ILE A 214 -10.76 -7.62 7.58
CA ILE A 214 -10.23 -8.08 6.28
C ILE A 214 -11.33 -8.79 5.49
N LYS A 215 -12.06 -9.70 6.14
CA LYS A 215 -13.16 -10.46 5.53
C LYS A 215 -14.26 -9.56 4.97
N LYS A 216 -14.63 -8.51 5.71
CA LYS A 216 -15.64 -7.54 5.28
C LYS A 216 -15.24 -6.80 4.00
N TRP A 217 -13.94 -6.63 3.73
CA TRP A 217 -13.45 -5.77 2.67
C TRP A 217 -12.52 -6.50 1.69
N PRO A 218 -13.06 -7.23 0.69
CA PRO A 218 -12.22 -7.89 -0.31
C PRO A 218 -11.19 -6.98 -1.00
N ILE A 219 -11.57 -5.71 -1.26
CA ILE A 219 -10.71 -4.66 -1.84
C ILE A 219 -9.44 -4.40 -1.02
N PHE A 220 -9.34 -4.91 0.21
CA PHE A 220 -8.13 -4.92 1.02
C PHE A 220 -6.91 -5.45 0.24
N ASN A 221 -7.12 -6.44 -0.64
CA ASN A 221 -6.07 -7.07 -1.44
C ASN A 221 -5.49 -6.17 -2.54
N LEU A 222 -6.20 -5.12 -2.96
CA LEU A 222 -5.74 -4.21 -4.01
C LEU A 222 -4.30 -3.74 -3.77
N ASN A 223 -3.96 -3.36 -2.54
CA ASN A 223 -2.64 -2.81 -2.24
C ASN A 223 -1.52 -3.86 -2.27
N PHE A 224 -1.82 -5.13 -1.97
CA PHE A 224 -0.87 -6.22 -2.22
C PHE A 224 -0.62 -6.37 -3.72
N TRP A 225 -1.67 -6.28 -4.54
CA TRP A 225 -1.57 -6.45 -5.99
C TRP A 225 -0.83 -5.28 -6.63
N MET A 226 -1.07 -4.05 -6.14
CA MET A 226 -0.30 -2.86 -6.53
C MET A 226 1.18 -3.00 -6.20
N ALA A 227 1.53 -3.47 -5.00
CA ALA A 227 2.92 -3.71 -4.63
C ALA A 227 3.55 -4.81 -5.49
N ALA A 228 2.85 -5.90 -5.76
CA ALA A 228 3.33 -6.99 -6.60
C ALA A 228 3.56 -6.53 -8.05
N ALA A 229 2.60 -5.80 -8.63
CA ALA A 229 2.74 -5.23 -9.97
C ALA A 229 3.90 -4.23 -10.06
N LYS A 230 4.07 -3.36 -9.06
CA LYS A 230 5.21 -2.43 -8.99
C LYS A 230 6.53 -3.19 -8.87
N CYS A 231 6.59 -4.27 -8.08
CA CYS A 231 7.77 -5.13 -7.98
C CYS A 231 8.16 -5.67 -9.36
N SER A 232 7.22 -6.28 -10.08
CA SER A 232 7.48 -6.85 -11.40
C SER A 232 7.85 -5.81 -12.45
N LEU A 233 7.15 -4.66 -12.48
CA LEU A 233 7.49 -3.56 -13.38
C LEU A 233 8.87 -2.97 -13.08
N SER A 234 9.27 -2.93 -11.81
CA SER A 234 10.59 -2.41 -11.41
C SER A 234 11.73 -3.39 -11.77
N SER A 235 11.45 -4.69 -11.94
CA SER A 235 12.45 -5.63 -12.49
C SER A 235 12.85 -5.25 -13.93
N ALA A 236 11.98 -4.56 -14.66
CA ALA A 236 12.21 -4.12 -16.03
C ALA A 236 12.74 -2.67 -16.15
N SER A 237 12.88 -1.95 -15.03
CA SER A 237 13.50 -0.63 -15.01
C SER A 237 15.03 -0.74 -14.87
N ASN A 238 15.76 0.16 -15.54
CA ASN A 238 17.22 0.28 -15.45
C ASN A 238 17.66 0.86 -14.11
#